data_AF-A0A5B8VMV4-F1
#
_entry.id   AF-A0A5B8VMV4-F1
#
_cell.length_a   1.000
_cell.length_b   1.000
_cell.length_c   1.000
_cell.angle_alpha   90.00
_cell.angle_beta   90.00
_cell.angle_gamma   90.00
#
_symmetry.space_group_name_H-M   'P 1'
#
loop_
_entity.id
_entity.type
_entity.pdbx_description
1 polymer ?
#
loop_
_entity_poly.entity_id
_entity_poly.type
_entity_poly.pdbx_seq_one_letter_code
_entity_poly.pdbx_strand_id
1 'polypeptide(L)'
;MVHLAVLGWLTMLIFGAGYQLLPVICERDLYSEKLAFVSFILLLLGTTLLAAGFWYTTRLSIFPWWGLLGGAFIFLSSLLFVVNVAGTTRLSTRFSLQKLFILSSALWLSGTTLAGFLLAWNLHDPYISQNHLQLLKLHVHMDLWAGFYN
;
A
#
# COMPACT_ATOMS: atom_id res chain seq x y z
N MET A 1 -13.68 -2.74 -8.32
CA MET A 1 -14.05 -3.62 -7.19
C MET A 1 -12.83 -4.16 -6.45
N VAL A 2 -11.85 -4.75 -7.15
CA VAL A 2 -10.62 -5.30 -6.52
C VAL A 2 -9.90 -4.30 -5.59
N HIS A 3 -9.62 -3.08 -6.04
CA HIS A 3 -8.94 -2.08 -5.21
C HIS A 3 -9.71 -1.66 -3.95
N LEU A 4 -11.04 -1.66 -3.96
CA LEU A 4 -11.83 -1.38 -2.75
C LEU A 4 -11.73 -2.53 -1.74
N ALA A 5 -11.74 -3.78 -2.22
CA ALA A 5 -11.60 -4.95 -1.35
C ALA A 5 -10.19 -5.07 -0.79
N VAL A 6 -9.16 -4.88 -1.63
CA VAL A 6 -7.76 -5.02 -1.21
C VAL A 6 -7.33 -3.81 -0.39
N LEU A 7 -7.41 -2.58 -0.92
CA LEU A 7 -6.92 -1.39 -0.21
C LEU A 7 -7.91 -0.88 0.84
N GLY A 8 -9.19 -0.84 0.50
CA GLY A 8 -10.24 -0.26 1.34
C GLY A 8 -10.71 -1.16 2.48
N TRP A 9 -10.47 -2.48 2.40
CA TRP A 9 -10.82 -3.42 3.46
C TRP A 9 -9.60 -4.15 4.01
N LEU A 10 -8.90 -4.94 3.18
CA LEU A 10 -7.79 -5.78 3.64
C LEU A 10 -6.61 -4.94 4.16
N THR A 11 -6.14 -3.95 3.41
CA THR A 11 -5.00 -3.10 3.82
C THR A 11 -5.36 -2.22 5.02
N MET A 12 -6.60 -1.72 5.09
CA MET A 12 -7.07 -0.98 6.27
C MET A 12 -7.08 -1.86 7.54
N LEU A 13 -7.48 -3.13 7.42
CA LEU A 13 -7.38 -4.10 8.52
C LEU A 13 -5.93 -4.36 8.91
N ILE A 14 -5.02 -4.53 7.93
CA ILE A 14 -3.58 -4.70 8.18
C ILE A 14 -3.00 -3.50 8.94
N PHE A 15 -3.37 -2.28 8.56
CA PHE A 15 -2.90 -1.06 9.24
C PHE A 15 -3.41 -1.01 10.69
N GLY A 16 -4.72 -1.22 10.89
CA GLY A 16 -5.33 -1.19 12.22
C GLY A 16 -4.75 -2.25 13.15
N ALA A 17 -4.68 -3.51 12.69
CA ALA A 17 -4.08 -4.60 13.45
C ALA A 17 -2.58 -4.36 13.68
N GLY A 18 -1.85 -3.90 12.66
CA GLY A 18 -0.43 -3.59 12.75
C GLY A 18 -0.12 -2.55 13.83
N TYR A 19 -0.89 -1.46 13.89
CA TYR A 19 -0.71 -0.41 14.90
C TYR A 19 -1.07 -0.86 16.32
N GLN A 20 -1.94 -1.85 16.50
CA GLN A 20 -2.22 -2.45 17.81
C GLN A 20 -1.17 -3.48 18.24
N LEU A 21 -0.69 -4.30 17.30
CA LEU A 21 0.27 -5.37 17.57
C LEU A 21 1.70 -4.84 17.75
N LEU A 22 2.08 -3.78 17.03
CA LEU A 22 3.42 -3.19 17.07
C LEU A 22 3.86 -2.81 18.50
N PRO A 23 3.07 -2.04 19.28
CA PRO A 23 3.43 -1.70 20.66
C PRO A 23 3.54 -2.92 21.58
N VAL A 24 2.62 -3.89 21.41
CA VAL A 24 2.58 -5.12 22.21
C VAL A 24 3.83 -5.97 21.97
N ILE A 25 4.23 -6.15 20.71
CA ILE A 25 5.41 -6.95 20.34
C ILE A 25 6.72 -6.24 20.69
N CYS A 26 6.75 -4.91 20.58
CA CYS A 26 7.95 -4.13 20.82
C CYS A 26 8.14 -3.75 22.30
N GLU A 27 7.11 -3.94 23.14
CA GLU A 27 7.02 -3.47 24.54
C GLU A 27 7.37 -1.98 24.66
N ARG A 28 6.90 -1.19 23.68
CA ARG A 28 7.20 0.25 23.53
C ARG A 28 6.00 0.94 22.89
N ASP A 29 5.89 2.24 23.13
CA ASP A 29 4.91 3.06 22.44
C ASP A 29 5.18 3.10 20.92
N LEU A 30 4.12 3.33 20.16
CA LEU A 30 4.21 3.53 18.72
C LEU A 30 5.06 4.78 18.43
N TYR A 31 5.92 4.70 17.41
CA TYR A 31 6.80 5.82 17.03
C TYR A 31 6.06 7.16 16.87
N SER A 32 4.89 7.16 16.19
CA SER A 32 4.04 8.34 16.09
C SER A 32 2.59 7.99 15.78
N GLU A 33 1.71 8.20 16.75
CA GLU A 33 0.26 8.08 16.58
C GLU A 33 -0.28 9.05 15.50
N LYS A 34 0.30 10.25 15.40
CA LYS A 34 -0.07 11.23 14.37
C LYS A 34 0.22 10.69 12.97
N LEU A 35 1.38 10.07 12.76
CA LEU A 35 1.71 9.45 11.47
C LEU A 35 0.77 8.28 11.15
N ALA A 36 0.33 7.51 12.16
CA ALA A 36 -0.65 6.45 11.98
C ALA A 36 -2.03 6.96 11.57
N PHE A 37 -2.46 8.09 12.14
CA PHE A 37 -3.71 8.73 11.72
C PHE A 37 -3.60 9.31 10.30
N VAL A 38 -2.49 9.97 9.97
CA VAL A 38 -2.25 10.52 8.63
C VAL A 38 -2.20 9.41 7.58
N SER A 39 -1.54 8.28 7.87
CA SER A 39 -1.51 7.13 6.95
C SER A 39 -2.91 6.57 6.69
N PHE A 40 -3.76 6.46 7.72
CA PHE A 40 -5.15 6.05 7.58
C PHE A 40 -5.95 7.00 6.67
N ILE A 41 -5.87 8.32 6.90
CA ILE A 41 -6.59 9.30 6.09
C ILE A 41 -6.11 9.28 4.63
N LEU A 42 -4.81 9.20 4.41
CA LEU A 42 -4.24 9.09 3.06
C LEU A 42 -4.68 7.79 2.36
N LEU A 43 -4.74 6.66 3.08
CA LEU A 43 -5.20 5.39 2.52
C LEU A 43 -6.68 5.47 2.12
N LEU A 44 -7.52 6.06 2.98
CA LEU A 44 -8.95 6.22 2.74
C LEU A 44 -9.22 7.13 1.53
N LEU A 45 -8.63 8.33 1.53
CA LEU A 45 -8.78 9.28 0.42
C LEU A 45 -8.17 8.73 -0.87
N GLY A 46 -6.99 8.12 -0.79
CA GLY A 46 -6.32 7.53 -1.94
C GLY A 46 -7.13 6.40 -2.56
N THR A 47 -7.69 5.50 -1.74
CA THR A 47 -8.51 4.38 -2.21
C THR A 47 -9.82 4.85 -2.84
N THR A 48 -10.48 5.85 -2.25
CA THR A 48 -11.73 6.41 -2.80
C THR A 48 -11.49 7.13 -4.13
N LEU A 49 -10.45 7.95 -4.22
CA LEU A 49 -10.04 8.63 -5.46
C LEU A 49 -9.64 7.62 -6.55
N LEU A 50 -8.84 6.61 -6.21
CA LEU A 50 -8.41 5.59 -7.17
C LEU A 50 -9.60 4.77 -7.70
N ALA A 51 -10.51 4.36 -6.81
CA ALA A 51 -11.69 3.58 -7.19
C ALA A 51 -12.64 4.39 -8.08
N ALA A 52 -12.87 5.66 -7.75
CA ALA A 52 -13.64 6.57 -8.60
C ALA A 52 -12.91 6.81 -9.94
N GLY A 53 -11.57 6.87 -9.95
CA GLY A 53 -10.76 7.06 -11.16
C GLY A 53 -10.99 5.94 -12.16
N PHE A 54 -10.92 4.69 -11.70
CA PHE A 54 -11.25 3.52 -12.52
C PHE A 54 -12.71 3.52 -12.99
N TRP A 55 -13.65 3.90 -12.13
CA TRP A 55 -15.05 4.03 -12.53
C TRP A 55 -15.23 5.04 -13.67
N TYR A 56 -14.54 6.17 -13.61
CA TYR A 56 -14.56 7.18 -14.67
C TYR A 56 -13.92 6.68 -15.97
N THR A 57 -12.80 5.95 -15.89
CA THR A 57 -12.15 5.36 -17.06
C THR A 57 -13.04 4.39 -17.82
N THR A 58 -13.89 3.62 -17.14
CA THR A 58 -14.87 2.75 -17.83
C THR A 58 -15.91 3.51 -18.66
N ARG A 59 -16.13 4.80 -18.36
CA ARG A 59 -17.10 5.67 -19.08
C ARG A 59 -16.45 6.46 -20.22
N LEU A 60 -15.24 6.97 -20.00
CA LEU A 60 -14.60 7.97 -20.87
C LEU A 60 -13.30 7.50 -21.52
N SER A 61 -12.91 6.23 -21.31
CA SER A 61 -11.72 5.57 -21.86
C SER A 61 -10.37 6.25 -21.52
N ILE A 62 -10.38 7.23 -20.62
CA ILE A 62 -9.19 7.99 -20.19
C ILE A 62 -9.08 7.84 -18.67
N PHE A 63 -7.87 7.54 -18.18
CA PHE A 63 -7.60 7.54 -16.74
C PHE A 63 -7.37 8.96 -16.26
N PRO A 64 -8.11 9.45 -15.25
CA PRO A 64 -8.03 10.85 -14.87
C PRO A 64 -6.86 11.13 -13.91
N TRP A 65 -6.32 12.35 -13.97
CA TRP A 65 -5.23 12.83 -13.10
C TRP A 65 -5.54 12.71 -11.59
N TRP A 66 -6.79 12.87 -11.17
CA TRP A 66 -7.20 12.72 -9.78
C TRP A 66 -7.20 11.26 -9.31
N GLY A 67 -7.37 10.30 -10.22
CA GLY A 67 -7.15 8.88 -9.94
C GLY A 67 -5.67 8.58 -9.69
N LEU A 68 -4.78 9.26 -10.43
CA LEU A 68 -3.33 9.17 -10.25
C LEU A 68 -2.89 9.74 -8.90
N LEU A 69 -3.47 10.88 -8.49
CA LEU A 69 -3.30 11.41 -7.12
C LEU A 69 -3.75 10.41 -6.06
N GLY A 70 -4.85 9.69 -6.30
CA GLY A 70 -5.31 8.61 -5.43
C GLY A 70 -4.23 7.54 -5.22
N GLY A 71 -3.62 7.08 -6.32
CA GLY A 71 -2.47 6.15 -6.28
C GLY A 71 -1.27 6.71 -5.50
N ALA A 72 -0.94 7.98 -5.69
CA ALA A 72 0.15 8.64 -4.95
C ALA A 72 -0.14 8.71 -3.44
N PHE A 73 -1.38 8.98 -3.03
CA PHE A 73 -1.77 8.98 -1.61
C PHE A 73 -1.67 7.59 -0.98
N ILE A 74 -2.04 6.53 -1.71
CA ILE A 74 -1.88 5.14 -1.25
C ILE A 74 -0.40 4.80 -1.04
N PHE A 75 0.46 5.13 -2.01
CA PHE A 75 1.90 4.91 -1.89
C PHE A 75 2.53 5.73 -0.75
N LEU A 76 2.12 6.99 -0.58
CA LEU A 76 2.59 7.81 0.54
C LEU A 76 2.12 7.21 1.88
N SER A 77 0.87 6.75 1.96
CA SER A 77 0.33 6.08 3.14
C SER A 77 1.14 4.84 3.53
N SER A 78 1.51 3.99 2.56
CA SER A 78 2.34 2.81 2.83
C SER A 78 3.75 3.17 3.28
N LEU A 79 4.33 4.26 2.76
CA LEU A 79 5.63 4.76 3.25
C LEU A 79 5.53 5.24 4.69
N LEU A 80 4.48 5.97 5.07
CA LEU A 80 4.27 6.39 6.45
C LEU A 80 4.06 5.19 7.39
N PHE A 81 3.40 4.13 6.91
CA PHE A 81 3.29 2.88 7.64
C PHE A 81 4.66 2.23 7.87
N VAL A 82 5.50 2.13 6.84
CA VAL A 82 6.89 1.64 6.94
C VAL A 82 7.70 2.47 7.94
N VAL A 83 7.62 3.80 7.88
CA VAL A 83 8.33 4.69 8.81
C VAL A 83 7.90 4.43 10.25
N ASN A 84 6.60 4.27 10.51
CA ASN A 84 6.11 3.93 11.85
C ASN A 84 6.59 2.56 12.33
N VAL A 85 6.51 1.54 11.48
CA VAL A 85 6.97 0.17 11.78
C VAL A 85 8.48 0.19 12.07
N ALA A 86 9.27 0.79 11.19
CA ALA A 86 10.72 0.89 11.35
C ALA A 86 11.11 1.71 12.59
N GLY A 87 10.44 2.84 12.84
CA GLY A 87 10.66 3.66 14.04
C GLY A 87 10.38 2.87 15.32
N THR A 88 9.24 2.20 15.38
CA THR A 88 8.81 1.44 16.57
C THR A 88 9.73 0.24 16.82
N THR A 89 10.10 -0.49 15.77
CA THR A 89 11.00 -1.65 15.87
C THR A 89 12.44 -1.28 16.25
N ARG A 90 12.95 -0.11 15.81
CA ARG A 90 14.27 0.42 16.18
C ARG A 90 14.36 0.88 17.63
N LEU A 91 13.25 1.35 18.21
CA LEU A 91 13.20 1.75 19.63
C LEU A 91 13.24 0.54 20.59
N SER A 92 12.96 -0.66 20.09
CA SER A 92 12.91 -1.89 20.88
C SER A 92 14.25 -2.63 20.84
N THR A 93 14.86 -2.83 22.02
CA THR A 93 16.19 -3.45 22.18
C THR A 93 16.21 -4.97 22.06
N ARG A 94 15.05 -5.63 22.12
CA ARG A 94 14.94 -7.11 22.04
C ARG A 94 14.91 -7.57 20.59
N PHE A 95 15.78 -8.47 20.16
CA PHE A 95 15.61 -9.09 18.84
C PHE A 95 14.42 -10.08 18.87
N SER A 96 13.53 -10.01 17.89
CA SER A 96 12.46 -11.01 17.71
C SER A 96 12.19 -11.26 16.23
N LEU A 97 11.86 -12.51 15.89
CA LEU A 97 11.49 -12.91 14.54
C LEU A 97 10.24 -12.16 14.07
N GLN A 98 9.29 -11.93 14.97
CA GLN A 98 8.04 -11.23 14.69
C GLN A 98 8.30 -9.80 14.20
N LYS A 99 9.25 -9.07 14.79
CA LYS A 99 9.61 -7.72 14.32
C LYS A 99 10.20 -7.73 12.91
N LEU A 100 11.02 -8.73 12.60
CA LEU A 100 11.59 -8.89 11.27
C LEU A 100 10.50 -9.16 10.23
N PHE A 101 9.54 -10.05 10.54
CA PHE A 101 8.41 -10.36 9.67
C PHE A 101 7.48 -9.16 9.46
N ILE A 102 7.18 -8.37 10.49
CA ILE A 102 6.33 -7.17 10.35
C ILE A 102 7.05 -6.12 9.49
N LEU A 103 8.36 -5.90 9.73
CA LEU A 103 9.14 -4.95 8.95
C LEU A 103 9.27 -5.37 7.48
N SER A 104 9.58 -6.65 7.21
CA SER A 104 9.69 -7.15 5.84
C SER A 104 8.36 -7.09 5.10
N SER A 105 7.25 -7.42 5.77
CA SER A 105 5.89 -7.32 5.20
C SER A 105 5.51 -5.88 4.88
N ALA A 106 5.86 -4.92 5.76
CA ALA A 106 5.60 -3.50 5.52
C ALA A 106 6.41 -2.98 4.31
N LEU A 107 7.67 -3.36 4.19
CA LEU A 107 8.51 -3.02 3.04
C LEU A 107 7.97 -3.63 1.75
N TRP A 108 7.55 -4.89 1.79
CA TRP A 108 6.93 -5.58 0.66
C TRP A 108 5.66 -4.86 0.19
N LEU A 109 4.76 -4.53 1.12
CA LEU A 109 3.53 -3.78 0.84
C LEU A 109 3.83 -2.41 0.21
N SER A 110 4.87 -1.71 0.68
CA SER A 110 5.30 -0.46 0.07
C SER A 110 5.87 -0.64 -1.34
N GLY A 111 6.52 -1.78 -1.61
CA GLY A 111 6.96 -2.15 -2.95
C GLY A 111 5.78 -2.38 -3.89
N THR A 112 4.74 -3.08 -3.43
CA THR A 112 3.58 -3.36 -4.29
C THR A 112 2.74 -2.12 -4.60
N THR A 113 2.56 -1.24 -3.63
CA THR A 113 1.88 0.05 -3.86
C THR A 113 2.67 0.97 -4.79
N LEU A 114 4.01 0.94 -4.74
CA LEU A 114 4.85 1.63 -5.72
C LEU A 114 4.64 1.07 -7.14
N ALA A 115 4.67 -0.25 -7.29
CA ALA A 115 4.42 -0.91 -8.58
C ALA A 115 3.03 -0.56 -9.12
N GLY A 116 2.00 -0.58 -8.26
CA GLY A 116 0.64 -0.18 -8.61
C GLY A 116 0.52 1.29 -9.02
N PHE A 117 1.23 2.19 -8.33
CA PHE A 117 1.29 3.60 -8.71
C PHE A 117 1.97 3.81 -10.07
N LEU A 118 3.09 3.13 -10.34
CA LEU A 118 3.76 3.20 -11.63
C LEU A 118 2.88 2.66 -12.77
N LEU A 119 2.07 1.63 -12.50
CA LEU A 119 1.06 1.15 -13.46
C LEU A 119 -0.03 2.17 -13.73
N ALA A 120 -0.57 2.80 -12.68
CA ALA A 120 -1.57 3.86 -12.82
C ALA A 120 -1.02 5.05 -13.60
N TRP A 121 0.27 5.38 -13.39
CA TRP A 121 0.96 6.40 -14.18
C TRP A 121 1.06 6.00 -15.65
N ASN A 122 1.48 4.77 -15.95
CA ASN A 122 1.57 4.26 -17.32
C ASN A 122 0.20 4.14 -18.02
N LEU A 123 -0.89 4.03 -17.26
CA LEU A 123 -2.26 4.09 -17.79
C LEU A 123 -2.68 5.51 -18.17
N HIS A 124 -2.19 6.53 -17.46
CA HIS A 124 -2.44 7.92 -17.77
C HIS A 124 -1.60 8.38 -18.98
N ASP A 125 -0.28 8.15 -18.90
CA ASP A 125 0.69 8.50 -19.93
C ASP A 125 1.50 7.24 -20.30
N PRO A 126 1.19 6.59 -21.45
CA PRO A 126 1.89 5.38 -21.88
C PRO A 126 3.36 5.66 -22.19
N TYR A 127 4.25 5.32 -21.26
CA TYR A 127 5.71 5.46 -21.43
C TYR A 127 6.38 4.09 -21.70
N ILE A 128 5.79 3.00 -21.20
CA ILE A 128 6.32 1.64 -21.33
C ILE A 128 5.62 0.95 -22.52
N SER A 129 6.42 0.55 -23.51
CA SER A 129 5.96 -0.11 -24.76
C SER A 129 5.59 -1.60 -24.59
N GLN A 130 5.75 -2.16 -23.39
CA GLN A 130 5.39 -3.55 -23.09
C GLN A 130 3.87 -3.72 -22.98
N ASN A 131 3.39 -4.94 -23.24
CA ASN A 131 1.97 -5.24 -23.21
C ASN A 131 1.40 -4.99 -21.80
N HIS A 132 0.34 -4.18 -21.70
CA HIS A 132 -0.30 -3.81 -20.42
C HIS A 132 -0.65 -5.04 -19.57
N LEU A 133 -1.00 -6.17 -20.20
CA LEU A 133 -1.27 -7.44 -19.53
C LEU A 133 -0.05 -8.03 -18.80
N GLN A 134 1.16 -7.88 -19.33
CA GLN A 134 2.38 -8.37 -18.67
C GLN A 134 2.72 -7.49 -17.47
N LEU A 135 2.56 -6.17 -17.60
CA LEU A 135 2.76 -5.23 -16.50
C LEU A 135 1.74 -5.45 -15.36
N LEU A 136 0.48 -5.72 -15.72
CA LEU A 136 -0.57 -6.07 -14.77
C LEU A 136 -0.27 -7.39 -14.04
N LYS A 137 0.18 -8.43 -14.77
CA LYS A 137 0.57 -9.72 -14.17
C LYS A 137 1.71 -9.57 -13.18
N LEU A 138 2.71 -8.74 -13.47
CA LEU A 138 3.83 -8.50 -12.57
C LEU A 138 3.36 -7.88 -11.23
N HIS A 139 2.48 -6.88 -11.29
CA HIS A 139 1.93 -6.25 -10.09
C HIS A 139 1.06 -7.19 -9.27
N VAL A 140 0.20 -7.96 -9.92
CA VAL A 140 -0.62 -8.98 -9.26
C VAL A 140 0.26 -10.04 -8.60
N HIS A 141 1.35 -10.47 -9.25
CA HIS A 141 2.30 -11.39 -8.62
C HIS A 141 3.05 -10.76 -7.44
N MET A 142 3.38 -9.46 -7.47
CA MET A 142 3.96 -8.79 -6.30
C MET A 142 2.98 -8.76 -5.13
N ASP A 143 1.68 -8.63 -5.36
CA ASP A 143 0.66 -8.75 -4.29
C ASP A 143 0.47 -10.20 -3.82
N LEU A 144 0.52 -11.17 -4.75
CA LEU A 144 0.24 -12.59 -4.49
C LEU A 144 1.48 -13.44 -4.20
N TRP A 145 2.69 -12.89 -4.13
CA TRP A 145 3.89 -13.64 -3.73
C TRP A 145 3.91 -14.01 -2.23
N ALA A 146 2.72 -14.09 -1.61
CA ALA A 146 2.43 -14.86 -0.41
C ALA A 146 1.80 -16.24 -0.71
N GLY A 147 1.66 -16.66 -1.98
CA GLY A 147 1.18 -18.00 -2.30
C GLY A 147 0.99 -18.31 -3.78
N PHE A 148 1.55 -19.46 -4.16
CA PHE A 148 1.25 -20.29 -5.34
C PHE A 148 1.98 -19.95 -6.65
N TYR A 149 3.15 -20.58 -6.78
CA TYR A 149 3.56 -21.20 -8.04
C TYR A 149 2.49 -22.23 -8.44
N ASN A 150 1.91 -22.05 -9.64
CA ASN A 150 1.52 -23.08 -10.58
C ASN A 150 1.23 -22.42 -11.94
#